data_AF-A0A376NTP5-F1
#
_entry.id   AF-A0A376NTP5-F1
#
_cell.length_a   1.000
_cell.length_b   1.000
_cell.length_c   1.000
_cell.angle_alpha   90.00
_cell.angle_beta   90.00
_cell.angle_gamma   90.00
#
_symmetry.space_group_name_H-M   'P 1'
#
loop_
_entity.id
_entity.type
_entity.pdbx_description
1 polymer ?
#
loop_
_entity_poly.entity_id
_entity_poly.type
_entity_poly.pdbx_seq_one_letter_code
_entity_poly.pdbx_strand_id
1 'polypeptide(L)'
;MTAWTQDLIYAGDPVHYHGSRATEGTLSWRQATAQAGQGERYDQILAFAYPDNSLSRWGAPRSTCQLLPKAKAWLAKKMPQWRRILQGETGYNEPDVFAVCRLVSGFPYTDRQQKRLFIRNFFTLQDRLDLTHEYLHLAFDGYPTGLDENYIETLTRQLLMD
;
A
#
# COMPACT_ATOMS: atom_id res chain seq x y z
N MET A 1 -11.80 8.90 -28.39
CA MET A 1 -10.46 8.61 -27.85
C MET A 1 -10.61 7.60 -26.72
N THR A 2 -10.24 6.35 -26.96
CA THR A 2 -10.18 5.29 -25.95
C THR A 2 -8.85 5.42 -25.21
N ALA A 3 -8.90 5.89 -23.96
CA ALA A 3 -7.75 5.82 -23.07
C ALA A 3 -7.66 4.39 -22.53
N TRP A 4 -6.70 3.63 -23.04
CA TRP A 4 -6.23 2.40 -22.42
C TRP A 4 -5.35 2.83 -21.25
N THR A 5 -5.75 2.53 -20.04
CA THR A 5 -4.96 2.77 -18.84
C THR A 5 -4.31 1.46 -18.45
N GLN A 6 -3.01 1.41 -18.69
CA GLN A 6 -2.14 0.35 -18.19
C GLN A 6 -1.99 0.49 -16.67
N ASP A 7 -1.97 -0.68 -16.03
CA ASP A 7 -1.42 -0.96 -14.70
C ASP A 7 -2.28 -0.63 -13.47
N LEU A 8 -3.46 -1.24 -13.39
CA LEU A 8 -4.01 -1.64 -12.10
C LEU A 8 -3.74 -3.15 -11.92
N ILE A 9 -3.06 -3.53 -10.83
CA ILE A 9 -2.75 -4.93 -10.51
C ILE A 9 -3.49 -5.31 -9.23
N TYR A 10 -4.22 -6.42 -9.28
CA TYR A 10 -4.99 -6.97 -8.15
C TYR A 10 -4.57 -8.41 -7.94
N ALA A 11 -4.20 -8.76 -6.71
CA ALA A 11 -3.86 -10.12 -6.30
C ALA A 11 -2.75 -10.82 -7.12
N GLY A 12 -1.94 -10.07 -7.89
CA GLY A 12 -0.91 -10.63 -8.77
C GLY A 12 -1.38 -10.90 -10.21
N ASP A 13 -2.66 -10.69 -10.50
CA ASP A 13 -3.23 -10.79 -11.84
C ASP A 13 -3.49 -9.40 -12.45
N PRO A 14 -3.29 -9.23 -13.77
CA PRO A 14 -3.57 -7.97 -14.45
C PRO A 14 -5.07 -7.66 -14.42
N VAL A 15 -5.43 -6.51 -13.82
CA VAL A 15 -6.82 -6.02 -13.81
C VAL A 15 -7.02 -5.15 -15.03
N HIS A 16 -7.93 -5.60 -15.89
CA HIS A 16 -8.35 -4.80 -17.02
C HIS A 16 -9.59 -4.01 -16.61
N TYR A 17 -9.65 -2.72 -16.96
CA TYR A 17 -10.89 -1.96 -16.86
C TYR A 17 -11.15 -1.19 -18.15
N HIS A 18 -12.42 -0.96 -18.45
CA HIS A 18 -12.84 -0.22 -19.62
C HIS A 18 -13.97 0.75 -19.26
N GLY A 19 -14.03 1.89 -19.94
CA GLY A 19 -15.01 2.95 -19.63
C GLY A 19 -16.47 2.48 -19.70
N SER A 20 -16.79 1.56 -20.61
CA SER A 20 -18.18 1.16 -20.89
C SER A 20 -18.41 -0.32 -21.24
N ARG A 21 -17.35 -1.13 -21.32
CA ARG A 21 -17.47 -2.54 -21.73
C ARG A 21 -17.20 -3.40 -20.52
N ALA A 22 -18.15 -4.26 -20.18
CA ALA A 22 -17.96 -5.31 -19.20
C ALA A 22 -17.76 -6.61 -19.96
N THR A 23 -16.64 -7.28 -19.70
CA THR A 23 -16.36 -8.64 -20.16
C THR A 23 -15.75 -9.40 -18.99
N GLU A 24 -15.74 -10.73 -19.03
CA GLU A 24 -15.06 -11.53 -18.02
C GLU A 24 -13.60 -11.08 -17.86
N GLY A 25 -13.17 -10.82 -16.63
CA GLY A 25 -11.84 -10.29 -16.33
C GLY A 25 -11.63 -8.81 -16.68
N THR A 26 -12.68 -8.05 -17.04
CA THR A 26 -12.62 -6.61 -17.33
C THR A 26 -13.77 -5.83 -16.69
N LEU A 27 -13.47 -4.95 -15.73
CA LEU A 27 -14.46 -4.10 -15.07
C LEU A 27 -14.93 -2.96 -15.98
N SER A 28 -16.24 -2.74 -16.08
CA SER A 28 -16.78 -1.52 -16.68
C SER A 28 -16.94 -0.41 -15.66
N TRP A 29 -16.28 0.72 -15.86
CA TRP A 29 -16.39 1.88 -14.96
C TRP A 29 -17.83 2.41 -14.88
N ARG A 30 -18.49 2.60 -16.03
CA ARG A 30 -19.89 3.09 -16.07
C ARG A 30 -20.87 2.16 -15.36
N GLN A 31 -20.66 0.85 -15.46
CA GLN A 31 -21.50 -0.12 -14.78
C GLN A 31 -21.23 -0.14 -13.28
N ALA A 32 -19.96 -0.10 -12.87
CA ALA A 32 -19.56 -0.03 -11.48
C ALA A 32 -20.10 1.21 -10.76
N THR A 33 -20.06 2.38 -11.41
CA THR A 33 -20.62 3.61 -10.84
C THR A 33 -22.15 3.58 -10.77
N ALA A 34 -22.82 2.95 -11.73
CA ALA A 34 -24.27 2.75 -11.68
C ALA A 34 -24.69 1.81 -10.54
N GLN A 35 -23.97 0.70 -10.34
CA GLN A 35 -24.19 -0.24 -9.24
C GLN A 35 -23.92 0.41 -7.87
N ALA A 36 -22.83 1.17 -7.74
CA ALA A 36 -22.56 1.94 -6.53
C ALA A 36 -23.66 2.98 -6.25
N GLY A 37 -24.18 3.63 -7.29
CA GLY A 37 -25.35 4.53 -7.20
C GLY A 37 -26.65 3.84 -6.79
N GLN A 38 -26.73 2.51 -6.92
CA GLN A 38 -27.83 1.66 -6.45
C GLN A 38 -27.59 1.11 -5.03
N GLY A 39 -26.47 1.46 -4.40
CA GLY A 39 -26.12 1.01 -3.05
C GLY A 39 -25.40 -0.34 -3.00
N GLU A 40 -25.00 -0.90 -4.14
CA GLU A 40 -24.15 -2.10 -4.17
C GLU A 40 -22.81 -1.80 -3.52
N ARG A 41 -22.33 -2.75 -2.73
CA ARG A 41 -21.03 -2.61 -2.07
C ARG A 41 -19.91 -2.91 -3.07
N TYR A 42 -18.75 -2.32 -2.82
CA TYR A 42 -17.57 -2.46 -3.67
C TYR A 42 -17.15 -3.92 -3.93
N ASP A 43 -17.25 -4.80 -2.94
CA ASP A 43 -16.96 -6.23 -3.08
C ASP A 43 -17.91 -6.92 -4.06
N GLN A 44 -19.20 -6.57 -4.03
CA GLN A 44 -20.22 -7.12 -4.93
C GLN A 44 -20.03 -6.64 -6.37
N ILE A 45 -19.68 -5.37 -6.54
CA ILE A 45 -19.38 -4.76 -7.85
C ILE A 45 -18.20 -5.48 -8.53
N LEU A 46 -17.15 -5.80 -7.77
CA LEU A 46 -16.00 -6.52 -8.29
C LEU A 46 -16.28 -7.99 -8.57
N ALA A 47 -17.16 -8.63 -7.80
CA ALA A 47 -17.50 -10.05 -7.97
C ALA A 47 -18.07 -10.33 -9.35
N PHE A 48 -18.79 -9.35 -9.90
CA PHE A 48 -19.37 -9.44 -11.22
C PHE A 48 -18.32 -9.42 -12.35
N ALA A 49 -17.23 -8.65 -12.19
CA ALA A 49 -16.20 -8.52 -13.21
C ALA A 49 -15.11 -9.61 -13.12
N TYR A 50 -14.93 -10.20 -11.94
CA TYR A 50 -13.87 -11.18 -11.65
C TYR A 50 -14.42 -12.40 -10.88
N PRO A 51 -15.26 -13.25 -11.52
CA PRO A 51 -16.00 -14.33 -10.85
C PRO A 51 -15.10 -15.48 -10.35
N ASP A 52 -14.05 -15.82 -11.10
CA ASP A 52 -13.08 -16.87 -10.72
C ASP A 52 -12.03 -16.40 -9.71
N ASN A 53 -11.95 -15.08 -9.50
CA ASN A 53 -11.03 -14.51 -8.55
C ASN A 53 -11.76 -14.41 -7.22
N SER A 54 -11.55 -15.40 -6.35
CA SER A 54 -12.24 -15.43 -5.06
C SER A 54 -11.94 -14.15 -4.28
N LEU A 55 -12.92 -13.23 -4.24
CA LEU A 55 -12.94 -12.06 -3.37
C LEU A 55 -12.88 -12.42 -1.88
N SER A 56 -12.86 -13.71 -1.57
CA SER A 56 -12.74 -14.34 -0.25
C SER A 56 -11.55 -13.89 0.60
N ARG A 57 -10.71 -12.95 0.17
CA ARG A 57 -9.78 -12.25 1.05
C ARG A 57 -9.24 -10.96 0.43
N TRP A 58 -9.83 -9.83 0.80
CA TRP A 58 -9.01 -8.65 1.11
C TRP A 58 -7.97 -9.08 2.14
N GLY A 59 -6.74 -9.33 1.67
CA GLY A 59 -5.66 -9.92 2.47
C GLY A 59 -4.97 -11.08 1.76
N ALA A 60 -4.27 -10.75 0.67
CA ALA A 60 -3.14 -11.46 0.07
C ALA A 60 -3.21 -13.00 -0.08
N PRO A 61 -2.96 -13.58 -1.27
CA PRO A 61 -2.25 -14.85 -1.30
C PRO A 61 -0.91 -14.55 -0.63
N ARG A 62 -0.76 -14.86 0.68
CA ARG A 62 0.42 -14.58 1.54
C ARG A 62 1.57 -14.12 0.66
N SER A 63 1.67 -12.82 0.37
CA SER A 63 2.68 -12.36 -0.58
C SER A 63 3.98 -12.79 0.06
N THR A 64 4.62 -13.80 -0.52
CA THR A 64 5.75 -14.46 0.11
C THR A 64 6.75 -13.35 0.31
N CYS A 65 6.93 -12.93 1.57
CA CYS A 65 7.72 -11.75 1.87
C CYS A 65 9.16 -12.07 1.48
N GLN A 66 9.54 -11.66 0.27
CA GLN A 66 10.93 -11.73 -0.16
C GLN A 66 11.66 -10.64 0.62
N LEU A 67 12.36 -11.05 1.69
CA LEU A 67 12.98 -10.14 2.62
C LEU A 67 14.00 -9.23 1.93
N LEU A 68 13.97 -7.95 2.30
CA LEU A 68 14.97 -6.94 1.94
C LEU A 68 15.81 -6.60 3.18
N PRO A 69 16.80 -7.45 3.55
CA PRO A 69 17.55 -7.28 4.80
C PRO A 69 18.35 -5.98 4.84
N LYS A 70 18.87 -5.49 3.70
CA LYS A 70 19.58 -4.20 3.63
C LYS A 70 18.67 -3.01 3.98
N ALA A 71 17.44 -3.03 3.46
CA ALA A 71 16.43 -2.01 3.75
C ALA A 71 16.03 -2.03 5.23
N LYS A 72 15.73 -3.22 5.77
CA LYS A 72 15.41 -3.39 7.20
C LYS A 72 16.56 -2.92 8.10
N ALA A 73 17.80 -3.31 7.80
CA ALA A 73 18.96 -2.93 8.58
C ALA A 73 19.24 -1.42 8.54
N TRP A 74 19.01 -0.77 7.39
CA TRP A 74 19.12 0.68 7.29
C TRP A 74 18.04 1.38 8.13
N LEU A 75 16.79 0.90 8.05
CA LEU A 75 15.68 1.47 8.82
C LEU A 75 15.94 1.33 10.33
N ALA A 76 16.37 0.16 10.78
CA ALA A 76 16.73 -0.08 12.18
C ALA A 76 17.85 0.83 12.69
N LYS A 77 18.80 1.25 11.83
CA LYS A 77 19.84 2.22 12.19
C LYS A 77 19.30 3.64 12.31
N LYS A 78 18.24 3.97 11.56
CA LYS A 78 17.62 5.30 11.56
C LYS A 78 16.60 5.50 12.68
N MET A 79 15.90 4.44 13.08
CA MET A 79 14.87 4.48 14.12
C MET A 79 15.32 5.21 15.41
N PRO A 80 16.51 4.97 16.01
CA PRO A 80 16.92 5.70 17.22
C PRO A 80 17.08 7.21 17.01
N GLN A 81 17.53 7.65 15.83
CA GLN A 81 17.64 9.07 15.49
C GLN A 81 16.24 9.68 15.39
N TRP A 82 15.34 9.03 14.66
CA TRP A 82 13.98 9.49 14.42
C TRP A 82 13.11 9.43 15.67
N ARG A 83 13.32 8.46 16.55
CA ARG A 83 12.62 8.32 17.83
C ARG A 83 12.68 9.61 18.65
N ARG A 84 13.80 10.34 18.63
CA ARG A 84 13.93 11.62 19.35
C ARG A 84 12.97 12.70 18.84
N ILE A 85 12.60 12.65 17.57
CA ILE A 85 11.65 13.56 16.93
C ILE A 85 10.23 13.01 17.14
N LEU A 86 10.02 11.74 16.79
CA LEU A 86 8.72 11.08 16.77
C LEU A 86 8.10 10.84 18.14
N GLN A 87 8.89 10.74 19.22
CA GLN A 87 8.36 10.59 20.58
C GLN A 87 7.46 11.76 21.03
N GLY A 88 7.61 12.93 20.42
CA GLY A 88 6.71 14.07 20.67
C GLY A 88 5.41 14.04 19.86
N GLU A 89 5.33 13.18 18.83
CA GLU A 89 4.17 13.10 17.94
C GLU A 89 3.08 12.24 18.57
N THR A 90 1.85 12.76 18.57
CA THR A 90 0.72 12.02 19.14
C THR A 90 0.39 10.81 18.29
N GLY A 91 0.28 9.64 18.94
CA GLY A 91 -0.02 8.37 18.26
C GLY A 91 1.20 7.64 17.72
N TYR A 92 2.41 8.17 17.91
CA TYR A 92 3.62 7.43 17.58
C TYR A 92 3.80 6.23 18.52
N ASN A 93 3.92 5.05 17.92
CA ASN A 93 4.24 3.80 18.59
C ASN A 93 5.31 3.08 17.77
N GLU A 94 6.53 3.00 18.30
CA GLU A 94 7.63 2.36 17.59
C GLU A 94 7.35 0.85 17.40
N PRO A 95 7.35 0.32 16.16
CA PRO A 95 7.10 -1.10 15.94
C PRO A 95 8.29 -1.97 16.39
N ASP A 96 8.08 -2.84 17.39
CA ASP A 96 9.11 -3.75 17.91
C ASP A 96 9.51 -4.86 16.91
N VAL A 97 8.55 -5.35 16.13
CA VAL A 97 8.74 -6.45 15.18
C VAL A 97 8.05 -6.13 13.86
N PHE A 98 8.84 -6.08 12.78
CA PHE A 98 8.34 -5.92 11.42
C PHE A 98 9.29 -6.54 10.39
N ALA A 99 8.81 -6.70 9.15
CA ALA A 99 9.61 -7.11 8.01
C ALA A 99 9.56 -6.06 6.89
N VAL A 100 10.62 -6.00 6.09
CA VAL A 100 10.64 -5.23 4.83
C VAL A 100 10.72 -6.25 3.70
N CYS A 101 9.75 -6.20 2.80
CA CYS A 101 9.52 -7.17 1.75
C CYS A 101 9.67 -6.49 0.37
N ARG A 102 10.15 -7.25 -0.61
CA ARG A 102 10.20 -6.78 -2.00
C ARG A 102 8.80 -6.77 -2.59
N LEU A 103 8.46 -5.65 -3.21
CA LEU A 103 7.29 -5.48 -4.04
C LEU A 103 7.65 -5.72 -5.50
N VAL A 104 6.93 -6.63 -6.15
CA VAL A 104 7.15 -6.95 -7.57
C VAL A 104 6.57 -5.86 -8.48
N SER A 105 5.40 -5.32 -8.12
CA SER A 105 4.68 -4.32 -8.91
C SER A 105 3.72 -3.50 -8.05
N GLY A 106 3.29 -2.34 -8.56
CA GLY A 106 2.43 -1.40 -7.84
C GLY A 106 3.20 -0.38 -6.98
N PHE A 107 2.45 0.33 -6.14
CA PHE A 107 2.99 1.32 -5.20
C PHE A 107 3.42 0.65 -3.89
N PRO A 108 4.47 1.17 -3.22
CA PRO A 108 4.78 0.80 -1.85
C PRO A 108 3.54 0.84 -0.95
N TYR A 109 3.48 -0.09 0.01
CA TYR A 109 2.38 -0.13 0.96
C TYR A 109 2.77 -0.84 2.26
N THR A 110 1.96 -0.61 3.29
CA THR A 110 2.14 -1.18 4.63
C THR A 110 1.02 -2.16 4.96
N ASP A 111 1.38 -3.43 5.18
CA ASP A 111 0.51 -4.42 5.79
C ASP A 111 0.62 -4.31 7.31
N ARG A 112 -0.34 -3.60 7.91
CA ARG A 112 -0.44 -3.35 9.35
C ARG A 112 -0.79 -4.61 10.15
N GLN A 113 -1.51 -5.55 9.55
CA GLN A 113 -1.94 -6.78 10.22
C GLN A 113 -0.74 -7.71 10.43
N GLN A 114 0.11 -7.85 9.41
CA GLN A 114 1.30 -8.71 9.48
C GLN A 114 2.58 -7.97 9.85
N LYS A 115 2.49 -6.64 10.05
CA LYS A 115 3.61 -5.73 10.32
C LYS A 115 4.70 -5.85 9.25
N ARG A 116 4.31 -5.65 7.99
CA ARG A 116 5.21 -5.77 6.82
C ARG A 116 5.16 -4.52 5.97
N LEU A 117 6.33 -4.03 5.58
CA LEU A 117 6.49 -2.91 4.65
C LEU A 117 6.87 -3.47 3.28
N PHE A 118 6.17 -3.08 2.23
CA PHE A 118 6.47 -3.52 0.86
C PHE A 118 7.03 -2.36 0.05
N ILE A 119 8.26 -2.50 -0.46
CA ILE A 119 8.92 -1.50 -1.31
C ILE A 119 9.51 -2.17 -2.55
N ARG A 120 9.64 -1.43 -3.66
CA ARG A 120 10.14 -1.99 -4.94
C ARG A 120 11.61 -2.36 -4.87
N ASN A 121 12.45 -1.41 -4.46
CA ASN A 121 13.91 -1.53 -4.43
C ASN A 121 14.48 -0.76 -3.23
N PHE A 122 15.81 -0.75 -3.08
CA PHE A 122 16.48 -0.02 -2.00
C PHE A 122 17.87 0.49 -2.43
N PHE A 123 17.92 1.30 -3.50
CA PHE A 123 19.17 1.80 -4.07
C PHE A 123 19.26 3.32 -4.12
N THR A 124 18.11 4.01 -4.20
CA THR A 124 18.02 5.45 -4.43
C THR A 124 17.54 6.21 -3.20
N LEU A 125 17.60 7.54 -3.25
CA LEU A 125 16.95 8.39 -2.24
C LEU A 125 15.43 8.21 -2.26
N GLN A 126 14.83 8.05 -3.43
CA GLN A 126 13.39 7.78 -3.56
C GLN A 126 13.00 6.49 -2.85
N ASP A 127 13.78 5.42 -3.00
CA ASP A 127 13.49 4.16 -2.30
C ASP A 127 13.56 4.31 -0.76
N ARG A 128 14.42 5.21 -0.26
CA ARG A 128 14.49 5.52 1.18
C ARG A 128 13.30 6.34 1.63
N LEU A 129 12.84 7.29 0.81
CA LEU A 129 11.61 8.04 1.05
C LEU A 129 10.42 7.07 1.11
N ASP A 130 10.24 6.22 0.10
CA ASP A 130 9.19 5.20 0.04
C ASP A 130 9.22 4.31 1.29
N LEU A 131 10.38 3.78 1.69
CA LEU A 131 10.50 2.95 2.89
C LEU A 131 10.17 3.71 4.19
N THR A 132 10.59 4.97 4.28
CA THR A 132 10.35 5.79 5.47
C THR A 132 8.86 6.11 5.60
N HIS A 133 8.21 6.42 4.48
CA HIS A 133 6.77 6.65 4.38
C HIS A 133 5.99 5.44 4.88
N GLU A 134 6.30 4.24 4.36
CA GLU A 134 5.65 3.01 4.83
C GLU A 134 5.90 2.72 6.31
N TYR A 135 7.13 2.95 6.78
CA TYR A 135 7.43 2.81 8.20
C TYR A 135 6.57 3.73 9.07
N LEU A 136 6.33 4.98 8.66
CA LEU A 136 5.50 5.90 9.43
C LEU A 136 4.03 5.46 9.47
N HIS A 137 3.47 4.93 8.37
CA HIS A 137 2.14 4.31 8.44
C HIS A 137 2.05 3.18 9.46
N LEU A 138 3.13 2.40 9.61
CA LEU A 138 3.20 1.34 10.60
C LEU A 138 3.38 1.89 12.03
N ALA A 139 4.19 2.94 12.18
CA ALA A 139 4.50 3.54 13.48
C ALA A 139 3.34 4.35 14.05
N PHE A 140 2.44 4.85 13.21
CA PHE A 140 1.19 5.50 13.61
C PHE A 140 -0.03 4.57 13.46
N ASP A 141 0.20 3.26 13.41
CA ASP A 141 -0.89 2.29 13.31
C ASP A 141 -1.83 2.38 14.52
N GLY A 142 -3.14 2.39 14.27
CA GLY A 142 -4.16 2.63 15.28
C GLY A 142 -4.44 4.10 15.60
N TYR A 143 -3.79 5.05 14.92
CA TYR A 143 -4.05 6.49 15.08
C TYR A 143 -4.46 7.16 13.75
N PRO A 144 -5.39 8.16 13.75
CA PRO A 144 -5.85 8.80 12.52
C PRO A 144 -4.75 9.46 11.67
N THR A 145 -3.70 9.99 12.31
CA THR A 145 -2.56 10.61 11.60
C THR A 145 -1.80 9.60 10.74
N GLY A 146 -1.85 8.31 11.10
CA GLY A 146 -1.29 7.23 10.28
C GLY A 146 -2.05 6.99 8.98
N LEU A 147 -3.20 7.63 8.75
CA LEU A 147 -3.97 7.60 7.49
C LEU A 147 -3.93 8.95 6.74
N ASP A 148 -3.25 9.95 7.29
CA ASP A 148 -3.10 11.26 6.67
C ASP A 148 -1.81 11.27 5.82
N GLU A 149 -1.98 11.04 4.52
CA GLU A 149 -0.88 10.99 3.55
C GLU A 149 -0.04 12.27 3.52
N ASN A 150 -0.66 13.45 3.71
CA ASN A 150 0.05 14.73 3.68
C ASN A 150 0.95 14.90 4.92
N TYR A 151 0.43 14.51 6.09
CA TYR A 151 1.20 14.49 7.32
C TYR A 151 2.37 13.50 7.23
N ILE A 152 2.10 12.27 6.77
CA ILE A 152 3.10 11.22 6.64
C ILE A 152 4.19 11.58 5.62
N GLU A 153 3.82 12.16 4.47
CA GLU A 153 4.79 12.61 3.48
C GLU A 153 5.67 13.75 4.00
N THR A 154 5.07 14.73 4.69
CA THR A 154 5.82 15.86 5.27
C THR A 154 6.84 15.37 6.29
N LEU A 155 6.40 14.51 7.21
CA LEU A 155 7.26 13.95 8.25
C LEU A 155 8.36 13.06 7.66
N THR A 156 8.04 12.29 6.62
CA THR A 156 9.03 11.49 5.87
C THR A 156 10.17 12.34 5.33
N ARG A 157 9.84 13.49 4.71
CA ARG A 157 10.84 14.40 4.14
C ARG A 157 11.70 15.02 5.25
N GLN A 158 11.08 15.47 6.33
CA GLN A 158 11.78 16.02 7.49
C GLN A 158 12.81 15.02 8.04
N LEU A 159 12.40 13.78 8.31
CA LEU A 159 13.25 12.74 8.89
C LEU A 159 14.45 12.33 8.02
N LEU A 160 14.39 12.57 6.70
CA LEU A 160 15.45 12.20 5.76
C LEU A 160 16.33 13.36 5.31
N MET A 161 15.87 14.60 5.47
CA MET A 161 16.60 15.80 5.11
C MET A 161 17.31 16.46 6.30
N ASP A 162 16.94 16.09 7.53
CA ASP A 162 17.63 16.46 8.78
C ASP A 162 18.70 15.43 9.22
#